data_AF-A0A518ISX5-F1
#
_entry.id   AF-A0A518ISX5-F1
#
_cell.length_a   1.000
_cell.length_b   1.000
_cell.length_c   1.000
_cell.angle_alpha   90.00
_cell.angle_beta   90.00
_cell.angle_gamma   90.00
#
_symmetry.space_group_name_H-M   'P 1'
#
loop_
_entity.id
_entity.type
_entity.pdbx_description
1 polymer ?
#
loop_
_entity_poly.entity_id
_entity_poly.type
_entity_poly.pdbx_seq_one_letter_code
_entity_poly.pdbx_strand_id
1 'polypeptide(L)'
;MALLASFATHLVAGEPDKSPGDQAVAGSPVYLTANEMSIATGKPSLVLMSSGSTHIPIWSLSGGTTGQSVAGVVSGFPNDCVAVKVEIVVTTTDPKTSPEYNDVYRVHLSQMVEDAPFTDKYFLGKPVPTALPAAPFYSRTIVLESYYEVDPQAPLTVRIQREPGDPNDSFTRPTGLAMVKVTPLKALAEPHVVQDVSGYNSWPMIQAIGEKLVCVYSRGTAHSIKEDARAVFARTSNDGGKTWTAETTVANTPGDGEVTVAKGLDSTGAMLLWVRRIGKQWNHDLYRTTDGVKFTRVATPELTVQPMQITDVFAVPTVGLMSLWFAGNYSDDATQSWGTMTSRDDGVTWTQTTIESGLTKANWPTEPSAVYLGDGRILAVARTEIAQGQFQLISTDYGATWKRSQTNILDVRASTPSLILDAETGLLSNYYYERGRGILRRRVVDPDSVFDHPLAWPASEAVAIASPVTWDSGNANATVIGSDHYVAFYSGEAPDTSVLVSELPAPTASNSRSSGSRPGTDPK
;
A
#
# COMPACT_ATOMS: atom_id res chain seq x y z
N MET A 1 -68.36 -22.79 52.87
CA MET A 1 -68.83 -24.01 52.16
C MET A 1 -67.78 -24.35 51.12
N ALA A 2 -67.42 -25.63 51.06
CA ALA A 2 -66.28 -26.24 50.39
C ALA A 2 -66.26 -26.12 48.85
N LEU A 3 -65.02 -26.20 48.30
CA LEU A 3 -64.52 -26.93 47.09
C LEU A 3 -65.34 -26.82 45.77
N LEU A 4 -64.82 -26.79 44.54
CA LEU A 4 -63.56 -27.22 43.92
C LEU A 4 -63.58 -26.83 42.42
N ALA A 5 -62.39 -26.71 41.84
CA ALA A 5 -61.98 -27.00 40.45
C ALA A 5 -62.40 -26.05 39.29
N SER A 6 -61.65 -25.84 38.19
CA SER A 6 -60.22 -25.88 37.83
C SER A 6 -60.10 -25.90 36.29
N PHE A 7 -59.12 -25.16 35.73
CA PHE A 7 -58.46 -25.23 34.41
C PHE A 7 -59.24 -25.00 33.09
N ALA A 8 -58.86 -23.94 32.35
CA ALA A 8 -58.07 -24.05 31.10
C ALA A 8 -57.87 -22.70 30.34
N THR A 9 -56.72 -22.07 30.56
CA THR A 9 -55.76 -21.55 29.55
C THR A 9 -56.25 -20.93 28.23
N HIS A 10 -56.01 -19.61 28.09
CA HIS A 10 -55.47 -19.00 26.87
C HIS A 10 -54.32 -18.06 27.27
N LEU A 11 -53.08 -18.52 27.08
CA LEU A 11 -51.89 -17.67 27.06
C LEU A 11 -51.76 -17.09 25.64
N VAL A 12 -51.86 -15.77 25.51
CA VAL A 12 -51.18 -15.02 24.46
C VAL A 12 -49.86 -14.58 25.06
N ALA A 13 -48.76 -15.16 24.57
CA ALA A 13 -47.42 -14.74 24.94
C ALA A 13 -47.15 -13.37 24.33
N GLY A 14 -47.01 -12.35 25.16
CA GLY A 14 -46.39 -11.09 24.78
C GLY A 14 -44.89 -11.33 24.58
N GLU A 15 -44.37 -10.87 23.44
CA GLU A 15 -42.94 -10.80 23.18
C GLU A 15 -42.26 -9.92 24.24
N PRO A 16 -41.07 -10.30 24.74
CA PRO A 16 -40.27 -9.40 25.54
C PRO A 16 -39.69 -8.30 24.63
N ASP A 17 -40.11 -7.08 24.93
CA ASP A 17 -39.60 -5.81 24.43
C ASP A 17 -38.06 -5.82 24.44
N LYS A 18 -37.45 -5.87 23.25
CA LYS A 18 -36.00 -5.67 23.09
C LYS A 18 -35.72 -4.19 23.29
N SER A 19 -35.16 -3.86 24.45
CA SER A 19 -34.56 -2.55 24.73
C SER A 19 -33.65 -2.09 23.57
N PRO A 20 -33.79 -0.85 23.07
CA PRO A 20 -32.92 -0.29 22.03
C PRO A 20 -31.58 0.09 22.67
N GLY A 21 -30.63 -0.82 22.63
CA GLY A 21 -29.27 -0.61 23.14
C GLY A 21 -28.25 -1.19 22.18
N ASP A 22 -27.24 -0.39 21.87
CA ASP A 22 -26.11 -0.63 20.97
C ASP A 22 -26.39 -0.64 19.46
N GLN A 23 -26.83 0.52 18.94
CA GLN A 23 -26.33 0.90 17.63
C GLN A 23 -24.83 1.16 17.77
N ALA A 24 -24.01 0.36 17.10
CA ALA A 24 -22.57 0.60 17.04
C ALA A 24 -22.33 2.04 16.54
N VAL A 25 -21.62 2.84 17.34
CA VAL A 25 -21.22 4.19 16.94
C VAL A 25 -20.19 4.06 15.83
N ALA A 26 -20.29 4.87 14.76
CA ALA A 26 -19.36 4.84 13.65
C ALA A 26 -17.89 4.86 14.11
N GLY A 27 -17.10 3.87 13.66
CA GLY A 27 -15.70 3.67 14.05
C GLY A 27 -15.47 2.80 15.28
N SER A 28 -16.52 2.40 16.02
CA SER A 28 -16.38 1.47 17.15
C SER A 28 -16.23 0.04 16.63
N PRO A 29 -15.17 -0.69 17.03
CA PRO A 29 -14.95 -2.05 16.57
C PRO A 29 -15.97 -3.03 17.15
N VAL A 30 -16.40 -3.98 16.33
CA VAL A 30 -17.13 -5.18 16.75
C VAL A 30 -16.13 -6.30 17.00
N TYR A 31 -16.27 -6.99 18.12
CA TYR A 31 -15.38 -8.07 18.52
C TYR A 31 -16.09 -9.42 18.41
N LEU A 32 -15.38 -10.41 17.85
CA LEU A 32 -15.74 -11.81 17.97
C LEU A 32 -14.73 -12.46 18.91
N THR A 33 -15.19 -12.88 20.07
CA THR A 33 -14.44 -13.72 21.01
C THR A 33 -14.37 -15.15 20.47
N ALA A 34 -13.45 -15.96 21.01
CA ALA A 34 -13.35 -17.37 20.60
C ALA A 34 -14.67 -18.16 20.77
N ASN A 35 -15.54 -17.79 21.71
CA ASN A 35 -16.84 -18.46 21.91
C ASN A 35 -17.92 -18.05 20.90
N GLU A 36 -17.74 -16.94 20.19
CA GLU A 36 -18.66 -16.46 19.13
C GLU A 36 -18.25 -16.97 17.75
N MET A 37 -17.23 -17.82 17.70
CA MET A 37 -16.71 -18.43 16.49
C MET A 37 -16.89 -19.95 16.53
N SER A 38 -16.98 -20.56 15.36
CA SER A 38 -17.08 -22.01 15.20
C SER A 38 -16.06 -22.52 14.19
N ILE A 39 -15.78 -23.82 14.22
CA ILE A 39 -14.94 -24.49 13.23
C ILE A 39 -15.55 -24.29 11.84
N ALA A 40 -14.78 -23.74 10.91
CA ALA A 40 -15.16 -23.64 9.52
C ALA A 40 -14.56 -24.77 8.69
N THR A 41 -13.27 -25.07 8.89
CA THR A 41 -12.59 -26.20 8.23
C THR A 41 -11.52 -26.82 9.12
N GLY A 42 -11.18 -28.08 8.86
CA GLY A 42 -10.13 -28.81 9.58
C GLY A 42 -10.54 -29.21 10.99
N LYS A 43 -9.55 -29.29 11.90
CA LYS A 43 -9.75 -29.72 13.30
C LYS A 43 -9.04 -28.79 14.31
N PRO A 44 -9.28 -27.47 14.28
CA PRO A 44 -8.83 -26.60 15.38
C PRO A 44 -9.59 -26.95 16.67
N SER A 45 -9.03 -26.57 17.82
CA SER A 45 -9.65 -26.83 19.13
C SER A 45 -9.88 -25.55 19.92
N LEU A 46 -11.09 -25.39 20.46
CA LEU A 46 -11.38 -24.36 21.44
C LEU A 46 -10.84 -24.82 22.80
N VAL A 47 -9.89 -24.09 23.37
CA VAL A 47 -9.22 -24.43 24.62
C VAL A 47 -9.18 -23.23 25.56
N LEU A 48 -9.12 -23.49 26.86
CA LEU A 48 -8.92 -22.46 27.87
C LEU A 48 -7.42 -22.28 28.14
N MET A 49 -6.82 -21.24 27.57
CA MET A 49 -5.43 -20.89 27.85
C MET A 49 -5.33 -20.26 29.24
N SER A 50 -4.40 -20.77 30.06
CA SER A 50 -4.29 -20.38 31.47
C SER A 50 -2.86 -20.00 31.84
N SER A 51 -2.69 -18.90 32.59
CA SER A 51 -1.42 -18.50 33.21
C SER A 51 -1.71 -17.76 34.52
N GLY A 52 -1.25 -18.31 35.65
CA GLY A 52 -1.63 -17.82 36.97
C GLY A 52 -3.16 -17.86 37.16
N SER A 53 -3.75 -16.71 37.51
CA SER A 53 -5.21 -16.53 37.65
C SER A 53 -5.92 -16.09 36.37
N THR A 54 -5.19 -15.95 35.26
CA THR A 54 -5.74 -15.49 33.98
C THR A 54 -6.15 -16.70 33.13
N HIS A 55 -7.39 -16.71 32.66
CA HIS A 55 -7.96 -17.76 31.82
C HIS A 55 -8.68 -17.14 30.62
N ILE A 56 -8.27 -17.50 29.40
CA ILE A 56 -8.80 -16.92 28.17
C ILE A 56 -9.15 -18.05 27.18
N PRO A 57 -10.41 -18.13 26.70
CA PRO A 57 -10.78 -19.03 25.61
C PRO A 57 -10.05 -18.64 24.32
N ILE A 58 -9.44 -19.62 23.65
CA ILE A 58 -8.74 -19.43 22.38
C ILE A 58 -9.01 -20.60 21.43
N TRP A 59 -8.97 -20.31 20.12
CA TRP A 59 -8.88 -21.36 19.09
C TRP A 59 -7.42 -21.71 18.84
N SER A 60 -7.02 -22.93 19.21
CA SER A 60 -5.71 -23.49 18.92
C SER A 60 -5.66 -23.97 17.46
N LEU A 61 -4.84 -23.30 16.64
CA LEU A 61 -4.62 -23.57 15.22
C LEU A 61 -3.24 -24.21 15.02
N SER A 62 -3.20 -25.33 14.30
CA SER A 62 -1.99 -26.13 14.05
C SER A 62 -0.97 -25.37 13.19
N GLY A 63 0.31 -25.46 13.57
CA GLY A 63 1.44 -25.03 12.74
C GLY A 63 1.96 -26.14 11.80
N GLY A 64 1.39 -27.33 11.84
CA GLY A 64 1.82 -28.48 11.02
C GLY A 64 0.71 -29.08 10.16
N THR A 65 -0.48 -28.48 10.12
CA THR A 65 -1.63 -29.02 9.38
C THR A 65 -2.36 -27.92 8.64
N THR A 66 -2.36 -27.98 7.32
CA THR A 66 -2.98 -26.98 6.45
C THR A 66 -4.51 -27.01 6.52
N GLY A 67 -5.14 -25.87 6.20
CA GLY A 67 -6.59 -25.78 6.04
C GLY A 67 -7.41 -25.73 7.33
N GLN A 68 -6.79 -25.47 8.49
CA GLN A 68 -7.54 -25.22 9.73
C GLN A 68 -8.04 -23.77 9.78
N SER A 69 -9.34 -23.60 10.03
CA SER A 69 -9.93 -22.27 10.15
C SER A 69 -11.15 -22.25 11.05
N VAL A 70 -11.45 -21.07 11.58
CA VAL A 70 -12.66 -20.77 12.35
C VAL A 70 -13.35 -19.54 11.76
N ALA A 71 -14.66 -19.45 11.92
CA ALA A 71 -15.46 -18.35 11.40
C ALA A 71 -16.47 -17.85 12.42
N GLY A 72 -16.82 -16.57 12.31
CA GLY A 72 -17.95 -15.96 12.99
C GLY A 72 -18.68 -14.99 12.07
N VAL A 73 -19.83 -14.50 12.50
CA VAL A 73 -20.67 -13.57 11.73
C VAL A 73 -20.78 -12.26 12.48
N VAL A 74 -20.52 -11.16 11.78
CA VAL A 74 -20.71 -9.78 12.25
C VAL A 74 -21.87 -9.17 11.49
N SER A 75 -22.74 -8.43 12.18
CA SER A 75 -23.89 -7.74 11.59
C SER A 75 -24.16 -6.42 12.32
N GLY A 76 -25.09 -5.62 11.81
CA GLY A 76 -25.47 -4.36 12.44
C GLY A 76 -24.40 -3.26 12.28
N PHE A 77 -23.80 -3.17 11.09
CA PHE A 77 -22.89 -2.08 10.81
C PHE A 77 -23.64 -0.74 10.76
N PRO A 78 -22.98 0.38 11.13
CA PRO A 78 -23.54 1.72 10.93
C PRO A 78 -23.92 1.96 9.48
N ASN A 79 -24.98 2.72 9.22
CA ASN A 79 -25.42 3.02 7.84
C ASN A 79 -24.39 3.78 7.01
N ASP A 80 -23.45 4.50 7.65
CA ASP A 80 -22.35 5.22 6.99
C ASP A 80 -21.07 4.37 6.84
N CYS A 81 -21.12 3.08 7.20
CA CYS A 81 -20.04 2.12 6.97
C CYS A 81 -20.00 1.71 5.51
N VAL A 82 -18.87 1.94 4.85
CA VAL A 82 -18.64 1.54 3.44
C VAL A 82 -17.64 0.39 3.33
N ALA A 83 -16.82 0.19 4.36
CA ALA A 83 -15.78 -0.84 4.37
C ALA A 83 -15.48 -1.28 5.80
N VAL A 84 -14.71 -2.36 5.96
CA VAL A 84 -14.21 -2.82 7.25
C VAL A 84 -12.70 -3.06 7.22
N LYS A 85 -12.07 -2.86 8.38
CA LYS A 85 -10.74 -3.39 8.70
C LYS A 85 -10.90 -4.61 9.60
N VAL A 86 -10.16 -5.68 9.32
CA VAL A 86 -10.16 -6.93 10.10
C VAL A 86 -8.80 -7.16 10.73
N GLU A 87 -8.79 -7.26 12.05
CA GLU A 87 -7.61 -7.53 12.87
C GLU A 87 -7.87 -8.81 13.68
N ILE A 88 -6.82 -9.56 14.00
CA ILE A 88 -6.89 -10.71 14.90
C ILE A 88 -5.96 -10.50 16.09
N VAL A 89 -6.34 -11.02 17.25
CA VAL A 89 -5.48 -11.09 18.43
C VAL A 89 -5.05 -12.53 18.61
N VAL A 90 -3.75 -12.77 18.53
CA VAL A 90 -3.16 -14.09 18.66
C VAL A 90 -2.16 -14.15 19.81
N THR A 91 -1.93 -15.34 20.34
CA THR A 91 -0.99 -15.62 21.43
C THR A 91 -0.46 -17.04 21.33
N THR A 92 0.59 -17.37 22.08
CA THR A 92 1.13 -18.72 22.18
C THR A 92 1.62 -19.00 23.59
N THR A 93 1.46 -20.24 24.06
CA THR A 93 2.03 -20.71 25.32
C THR A 93 3.36 -21.45 25.12
N ASP A 94 3.79 -21.63 23.88
CA ASP A 94 4.96 -22.45 23.60
C ASP A 94 6.25 -21.70 23.96
N PRO A 95 7.12 -22.27 24.81
CA PRO A 95 8.34 -21.61 25.27
C PRO A 95 9.38 -21.40 24.18
N LYS A 96 9.22 -22.00 22.98
CA LYS A 96 10.12 -21.81 21.83
C LYS A 96 9.74 -20.62 20.94
N THR A 97 8.73 -19.84 21.31
CA THR A 97 8.41 -18.59 20.61
C THR A 97 9.62 -17.66 20.58
N SER A 98 9.86 -17.02 19.44
CA SER A 98 10.99 -16.12 19.20
C SER A 98 10.68 -15.21 18.00
N PRO A 99 11.18 -13.97 17.94
CA PRO A 99 11.05 -13.09 16.78
C PRO A 99 11.74 -13.61 15.51
N GLU A 100 12.57 -14.65 15.63
CA GLU A 100 13.15 -15.36 14.48
C GLU A 100 12.13 -16.22 13.73
N TYR A 101 11.02 -16.55 14.37
CA TYR A 101 9.93 -17.30 13.76
C TYR A 101 8.77 -16.37 13.40
N ASN A 102 8.09 -16.73 12.32
CA ASN A 102 6.80 -16.20 11.92
C ASN A 102 5.73 -17.30 11.94
N ASP A 103 4.50 -16.91 12.26
CA ASP A 103 3.30 -17.62 11.81
C ASP A 103 2.53 -16.76 10.81
N VAL A 104 1.70 -17.43 10.00
CA VAL A 104 1.02 -16.79 8.88
C VAL A 104 -0.47 -17.02 8.99
N TYR A 105 -1.22 -15.93 8.89
CA TYR A 105 -2.67 -15.97 8.87
C TYR A 105 -3.21 -15.30 7.62
N ARG A 106 -4.43 -15.67 7.22
CA ARG A 106 -5.21 -14.92 6.25
C ARG A 106 -6.68 -14.89 6.67
N VAL A 107 -7.39 -13.93 6.08
CA VAL A 107 -8.83 -13.79 6.25
C VAL A 107 -9.57 -14.22 4.99
N HIS A 108 -10.74 -14.80 5.17
CA HIS A 108 -11.76 -14.99 4.15
C HIS A 108 -12.97 -14.16 4.57
N LEU A 109 -13.47 -13.32 3.67
CA LEU A 109 -14.62 -12.45 3.92
C LEU A 109 -15.71 -12.79 2.91
N SER A 110 -16.96 -12.81 3.36
CA SER A 110 -18.11 -12.93 2.47
C SER A 110 -19.34 -12.28 3.10
N GLN A 111 -20.19 -11.68 2.26
CA GLN A 111 -21.47 -11.14 2.69
C GLN A 111 -22.63 -11.90 2.06
N MET A 112 -23.67 -12.12 2.86
CA MET A 112 -24.95 -12.64 2.37
C MET A 112 -25.84 -11.46 2.04
N VAL A 113 -25.76 -10.98 0.80
CA VAL A 113 -26.61 -9.91 0.28
C VAL A 113 -27.90 -10.53 -0.26
N GLU A 114 -29.04 -9.91 0.02
CA GLU A 114 -30.33 -10.35 -0.50
C GLU A 114 -30.32 -10.39 -2.03
N ASP A 115 -30.95 -11.41 -2.62
CA ASP A 115 -31.03 -11.65 -4.06
C ASP A 115 -29.68 -11.78 -4.82
N ALA A 116 -28.56 -11.93 -4.12
CA ALA A 116 -27.26 -12.24 -4.69
C ALA A 116 -26.80 -13.68 -4.36
N PRO A 117 -26.10 -14.37 -5.28
CA PRO A 117 -25.36 -15.56 -4.92
C PRO A 117 -24.42 -15.30 -3.75
N PHE A 118 -24.45 -16.17 -2.73
CA PHE A 118 -23.64 -15.99 -1.51
C PHE A 118 -22.11 -16.00 -1.74
N THR A 119 -21.67 -16.39 -2.94
CA THR A 119 -20.27 -16.37 -3.37
C THR A 119 -19.84 -15.04 -3.99
N ASP A 120 -20.76 -14.18 -4.39
CA ASP A 120 -20.44 -12.99 -5.21
C ASP A 120 -19.63 -11.95 -4.45
N LYS A 121 -19.81 -11.89 -3.12
CA LYS A 121 -19.05 -11.01 -2.24
C LYS A 121 -17.90 -11.73 -1.54
N TYR A 122 -17.44 -12.89 -2.05
CA TYR A 122 -16.31 -13.57 -1.45
C TYR A 122 -14.99 -12.87 -1.74
N PHE A 123 -14.17 -12.69 -0.70
CA PHE A 123 -12.83 -12.17 -0.78
C PHE A 123 -11.85 -13.09 -0.04
N LEU A 124 -10.75 -13.40 -0.72
CA LEU A 124 -9.62 -14.14 -0.16
C LEU A 124 -8.49 -13.15 0.15
N GLY A 125 -8.27 -12.91 1.44
CA GLY A 125 -7.17 -12.09 1.93
C GLY A 125 -5.80 -12.71 1.64
N LYS A 126 -4.80 -11.84 1.56
CA LYS A 126 -3.40 -12.24 1.37
C LYS A 126 -2.85 -12.82 2.68
N PRO A 127 -1.94 -13.82 2.63
CA PRO A 127 -1.17 -14.25 3.78
C PRO A 127 -0.43 -13.09 4.43
N VAL A 128 -0.52 -12.99 5.76
CA VAL A 128 0.19 -12.00 6.56
C VAL A 128 1.16 -12.74 7.49
N PRO A 129 2.46 -12.80 7.14
CA PRO A 129 3.48 -13.29 8.06
C PRO A 129 3.71 -12.28 9.18
N THR A 130 3.76 -12.74 10.42
CA THR A 130 4.13 -11.90 11.56
C THR A 130 5.11 -12.58 12.49
N ALA A 131 6.10 -11.84 12.95
CA ALA A 131 7.07 -12.32 13.92
C ALA A 131 6.39 -12.67 15.25
N LEU A 132 6.81 -13.78 15.84
CA LEU A 132 6.37 -14.21 17.15
C LEU A 132 7.02 -13.39 18.27
N PRO A 133 6.38 -13.27 19.45
CA PRO A 133 6.98 -12.58 20.59
C PRO A 133 8.19 -13.34 21.13
N ALA A 134 9.08 -12.62 21.82
CA ALA A 134 10.26 -13.18 22.46
C ALA A 134 9.98 -14.09 23.66
N ALA A 135 8.74 -14.15 24.14
CA ALA A 135 8.33 -14.99 25.25
C ALA A 135 6.88 -15.45 25.09
N PRO A 136 6.50 -16.59 25.69
CA PRO A 136 5.12 -17.08 25.65
C PRO A 136 4.19 -16.18 26.48
N PHE A 137 2.88 -16.31 26.24
CA PHE A 137 1.81 -15.56 26.89
C PHE A 137 1.77 -14.05 26.57
N TYR A 138 2.41 -13.64 25.48
CA TYR A 138 2.26 -12.31 24.91
C TYR A 138 1.26 -12.33 23.75
N SER A 139 0.28 -11.44 23.81
CA SER A 139 -0.64 -11.21 22.69
C SER A 139 -0.01 -10.30 21.65
N ARG A 140 -0.35 -10.53 20.38
CA ARG A 140 -0.09 -9.59 19.28
C ARG A 140 -1.34 -9.40 18.44
N THR A 141 -1.51 -8.18 17.93
CA THR A 141 -2.59 -7.83 17.00
C THR A 141 -2.05 -7.86 15.58
N ILE A 142 -2.74 -8.55 14.69
CA ILE A 142 -2.36 -8.70 13.28
C ILE A 142 -3.49 -8.13 12.42
N VAL A 143 -3.18 -7.17 11.54
CA VAL A 143 -4.14 -6.69 10.53
C VAL A 143 -4.12 -7.67 9.36
N LEU A 144 -5.26 -8.31 9.07
CA LEU A 144 -5.39 -9.25 7.95
C LEU A 144 -5.98 -8.61 6.69
N GLU A 145 -6.81 -7.58 6.87
CA GLU A 145 -7.33 -6.75 5.79
C GLU A 145 -7.59 -5.36 6.34
N SER A 146 -7.08 -4.32 5.67
CA SER A 146 -7.20 -2.93 6.12
C SER A 146 -8.35 -2.18 5.49
N TYR A 147 -8.91 -2.68 4.39
CA TYR A 147 -10.07 -2.11 3.72
C TYR A 147 -10.77 -3.16 2.85
N TYR A 148 -11.92 -3.65 3.28
CA TYR A 148 -12.82 -4.48 2.47
C TYR A 148 -14.18 -3.82 2.38
N GLU A 149 -14.61 -3.45 1.18
CA GLU A 149 -15.91 -2.81 0.96
C GLU A 149 -17.06 -3.73 1.37
N VAL A 150 -18.04 -3.17 2.07
CA VAL A 150 -19.20 -3.91 2.60
C VAL A 150 -20.50 -3.22 2.27
N ASP A 151 -21.55 -4.01 2.09
CA ASP A 151 -22.93 -3.54 2.29
C ASP A 151 -23.22 -3.52 3.80
N PRO A 152 -23.50 -2.35 4.42
CA PRO A 152 -23.73 -2.27 5.87
C PRO A 152 -24.98 -3.03 6.34
N GLN A 153 -25.94 -3.31 5.46
CA GLN A 153 -27.17 -4.04 5.80
C GLN A 153 -26.99 -5.57 5.75
N ALA A 154 -25.96 -6.06 5.08
CA ALA A 154 -25.71 -7.48 4.91
C ALA A 154 -24.75 -8.03 6.00
N PRO A 155 -25.04 -9.19 6.62
CA PRO A 155 -24.14 -9.81 7.57
C PRO A 155 -22.81 -10.21 6.90
N LEU A 156 -21.70 -9.94 7.57
CA LEU A 156 -20.35 -10.29 7.17
C LEU A 156 -19.90 -11.56 7.88
N THR A 157 -19.59 -12.60 7.11
CA THR A 157 -18.86 -13.76 7.63
C THR A 157 -17.37 -13.47 7.60
N VAL A 158 -16.71 -13.63 8.75
CA VAL A 158 -15.26 -13.48 8.89
C VAL A 158 -14.68 -14.83 9.27
N ARG A 159 -13.87 -15.40 8.37
CA ARG A 159 -13.19 -16.68 8.57
C ARG A 159 -11.68 -16.46 8.63
N ILE A 160 -11.06 -16.91 9.72
CA ILE A 160 -9.62 -16.81 9.97
C ILE A 160 -8.98 -18.16 9.74
N GLN A 161 -7.97 -18.19 8.87
CA GLN A 161 -7.20 -19.39 8.55
C GLN A 161 -5.73 -19.16 8.88
N ARG A 162 -5.11 -20.17 9.49
CA ARG A 162 -3.65 -20.24 9.61
C ARG A 162 -3.07 -20.97 8.40
N GLU A 163 -1.92 -20.54 7.90
CA GLU A 163 -1.28 -21.01 6.67
C GLU A 163 0.04 -21.74 6.92
N PRO A 164 0.07 -22.92 7.58
CA PRO A 164 1.32 -23.65 7.83
C PRO A 164 1.97 -24.25 6.58
N GLY A 165 1.33 -24.12 5.40
CA GLY A 165 1.90 -24.47 4.11
C GLY A 165 2.53 -23.27 3.38
N ASP A 166 2.37 -22.06 3.91
CA ASP A 166 3.04 -20.88 3.37
C ASP A 166 4.53 -20.95 3.73
N PRO A 167 5.45 -20.69 2.78
CA PRO A 167 6.89 -20.73 3.06
C PRO A 167 7.34 -19.74 4.15
N ASN A 168 6.52 -18.74 4.48
CA ASN A 168 6.79 -17.80 5.55
C ASN A 168 6.24 -18.26 6.91
N ASP A 169 5.44 -19.33 7.03
CA ASP A 169 5.04 -19.90 8.33
C ASP A 169 6.12 -20.86 8.84
N SER A 170 7.12 -20.27 9.48
CA SER A 170 8.27 -21.00 10.03
C SER A 170 7.99 -21.66 11.38
N PHE A 171 6.90 -21.29 12.07
CA PHE A 171 6.63 -21.74 13.43
C PHE A 171 5.72 -22.97 13.46
N THR A 172 6.27 -24.16 13.35
CA THR A 172 5.47 -25.40 13.15
C THR A 172 4.59 -25.86 14.32
N ARG A 173 4.49 -25.07 15.40
CA ARG A 173 3.75 -25.39 16.63
C ARG A 173 2.41 -24.67 16.69
N PRO A 174 1.42 -25.17 17.44
CA PRO A 174 0.13 -24.50 17.55
C PRO A 174 0.22 -23.08 18.11
N THR A 175 -0.67 -22.21 17.61
CA THR A 175 -0.84 -20.83 18.09
C THR A 175 -2.32 -20.55 18.32
N GLY A 176 -2.62 -19.67 19.28
CA GLY A 176 -3.96 -19.38 19.75
C GLY A 176 -4.54 -18.12 19.12
N LEU A 177 -5.71 -18.23 18.49
CA LEU A 177 -6.56 -17.10 18.12
C LEU A 177 -7.51 -16.79 19.28
N ALA A 178 -7.34 -15.63 19.90
CA ALA A 178 -8.16 -15.21 21.05
C ALA A 178 -9.40 -14.41 20.63
N MET A 179 -9.26 -13.57 19.61
CA MET A 179 -10.27 -12.59 19.22
C MET A 179 -10.09 -12.15 17.78
N VAL A 180 -11.21 -11.82 17.13
CA VAL A 180 -11.24 -11.08 15.87
C VAL A 180 -11.87 -9.71 16.14
N LYS A 181 -11.28 -8.67 15.57
CA LYS A 181 -11.76 -7.29 15.67
C LYS A 181 -12.10 -6.80 14.27
N VAL A 182 -13.36 -6.39 14.08
CA VAL A 182 -13.88 -5.84 12.82
C VAL A 182 -14.21 -4.38 13.07
N THR A 183 -13.48 -3.48 12.42
CA THR A 183 -13.66 -2.03 12.58
C THR A 183 -14.41 -1.47 11.37
N PRO A 184 -15.63 -0.94 11.53
CA PRO A 184 -16.34 -0.22 10.46
C PRO A 184 -15.56 1.02 10.03
N LEU A 185 -15.49 1.26 8.72
CA LEU A 185 -14.79 2.37 8.11
C LEU A 185 -15.78 3.25 7.35
N LYS A 186 -15.61 4.56 7.49
CA LYS A 186 -16.33 5.58 6.72
C LYS A 186 -15.75 5.70 5.32
N ALA A 187 -16.50 6.35 4.44
CA ALA A 187 -16.03 6.75 3.12
C ALA A 187 -14.72 7.55 3.23
N LEU A 188 -13.78 7.25 2.33
CA LEU A 188 -12.56 8.00 2.15
C LEU A 188 -12.86 9.31 1.41
N ALA A 189 -11.97 10.30 1.56
CA ALA A 189 -12.09 11.55 0.82
C ALA A 189 -11.98 11.31 -0.70
N GLU A 190 -12.81 12.00 -1.46
CA GLU A 190 -12.77 11.92 -2.92
C GLU A 190 -11.53 12.65 -3.47
N PRO A 191 -10.77 12.01 -4.37
CA PRO A 191 -9.70 12.68 -5.11
C PRO A 191 -10.21 13.84 -5.97
N HIS A 192 -9.40 14.86 -6.15
CA HIS A 192 -9.67 15.95 -7.08
C HIS A 192 -9.23 15.60 -8.50
N VAL A 193 -10.02 15.99 -9.49
CA VAL A 193 -9.72 15.77 -10.91
C VAL A 193 -8.68 16.77 -11.39
N VAL A 194 -7.57 16.26 -11.92
CA VAL A 194 -6.56 17.06 -12.63
C VAL A 194 -6.91 17.12 -14.12
N GLN A 195 -7.30 15.99 -14.70
CA GLN A 195 -7.64 15.85 -16.13
C GLN A 195 -8.57 14.65 -16.36
N ASP A 196 -9.64 14.85 -17.12
CA ASP A 196 -10.67 13.85 -17.46
C ASP A 196 -11.17 13.94 -18.91
N VAL A 197 -10.58 14.79 -19.76
CA VAL A 197 -10.93 14.82 -21.19
C VAL A 197 -10.59 13.50 -21.87
N SER A 198 -11.29 13.19 -22.97
CA SER A 198 -11.10 11.95 -23.71
C SER A 198 -9.64 11.68 -24.10
N GLY A 199 -9.26 10.41 -24.03
CA GLY A 199 -7.92 9.90 -24.24
C GLY A 199 -7.35 9.20 -23.01
N TYR A 200 -6.23 8.52 -23.24
CA TYR A 200 -5.56 7.73 -22.22
C TYR A 200 -4.62 8.62 -21.41
N ASN A 201 -5.18 9.38 -20.46
CA ASN A 201 -4.44 10.22 -19.52
C ASN A 201 -3.78 9.35 -18.43
N SER A 202 -2.45 9.31 -18.39
CA SER A 202 -1.71 8.33 -17.58
C SER A 202 -0.33 8.82 -17.13
N TRP A 203 0.30 8.02 -16.27
CA TRP A 203 1.67 8.22 -15.74
C TRP A 203 1.91 9.60 -15.11
N PRO A 204 1.05 10.07 -14.21
CA PRO A 204 1.20 11.40 -13.63
C PRO A 204 2.45 11.48 -12.74
N MET A 205 3.06 12.67 -12.75
CA MET A 205 4.16 13.11 -11.88
C MET A 205 3.73 14.43 -11.25
N ILE A 206 3.72 14.51 -9.92
CA ILE A 206 3.27 15.71 -9.19
C ILE A 206 4.38 16.29 -8.33
N GLN A 207 4.70 17.56 -8.50
CA GLN A 207 5.78 18.23 -7.75
C GLN A 207 5.32 19.59 -7.24
N ALA A 208 5.67 19.90 -5.99
CA ALA A 208 5.57 21.25 -5.47
C ALA A 208 6.72 22.12 -5.95
N ILE A 209 6.41 23.33 -6.42
CA ILE A 209 7.36 24.44 -6.62
C ILE A 209 6.94 25.56 -5.66
N GLY A 210 7.58 25.64 -4.51
CA GLY A 210 7.07 26.42 -3.38
C GLY A 210 5.70 25.88 -2.95
N GLU A 211 4.70 26.77 -2.87
CA GLU A 211 3.32 26.43 -2.49
C GLU A 211 2.42 26.05 -3.69
N LYS A 212 2.99 25.96 -4.89
CA LYS A 212 2.25 25.60 -6.12
C LYS A 212 2.45 24.13 -6.45
N LEU A 213 1.36 23.41 -6.70
CA LEU A 213 1.41 22.08 -7.28
C LEU A 213 1.54 22.16 -8.81
N VAL A 214 2.41 21.33 -9.36
CA VAL A 214 2.53 21.07 -10.80
C VAL A 214 2.28 19.58 -11.02
N CYS A 215 1.23 19.24 -11.75
CA CYS A 215 0.95 17.86 -12.14
C CYS A 215 1.18 17.73 -13.64
N VAL A 216 2.10 16.85 -14.01
CA VAL A 216 2.45 16.54 -15.40
C VAL A 216 2.01 15.11 -15.70
N TYR A 217 1.44 14.87 -16.87
CA TYR A 217 0.95 13.55 -17.27
C TYR A 217 1.11 13.38 -18.78
N SER A 218 0.98 12.15 -19.24
CA SER A 218 0.93 11.84 -20.67
C SER A 218 -0.49 11.55 -21.10
N ARG A 219 -0.85 11.91 -22.34
CA ARG A 219 -2.12 11.53 -22.95
C ARG A 219 -1.86 10.91 -24.32
N GLY A 220 -2.45 9.74 -24.58
CA GLY A 220 -2.43 9.03 -25.86
C GLY A 220 -3.74 8.31 -26.11
N THR A 221 -3.74 7.17 -26.81
CA THR A 221 -4.98 6.44 -27.17
C THR A 221 -5.20 5.13 -26.43
N ALA A 222 -4.15 4.57 -25.81
CA ALA A 222 -4.22 3.30 -25.08
C ALA A 222 -3.08 3.19 -24.06
N HIS A 223 -2.95 2.05 -23.37
CA HIS A 223 -1.77 1.73 -22.56
C HIS A 223 -0.54 1.44 -23.45
N SER A 224 -0.02 2.45 -24.14
CA SER A 224 1.11 2.36 -25.08
C SER A 224 2.10 3.48 -24.82
N ILE A 225 3.39 3.23 -25.03
CA ILE A 225 4.48 4.17 -24.69
C ILE A 225 5.16 4.78 -25.92
N LYS A 226 4.79 4.37 -27.14
CA LYS A 226 5.52 4.68 -28.39
C LYS A 226 4.64 5.26 -29.51
N GLU A 227 3.39 5.60 -29.20
CA GLU A 227 2.47 6.12 -30.20
C GLU A 227 2.71 7.61 -30.44
N ASP A 228 2.67 8.05 -31.69
CA ASP A 228 2.85 9.45 -32.11
C ASP A 228 1.77 10.39 -31.51
N ALA A 229 0.58 9.85 -31.24
CA ALA A 229 -0.48 10.60 -30.58
C ALA A 229 -0.17 10.92 -29.10
N ARG A 230 0.91 10.34 -28.53
CA ARG A 230 1.22 10.49 -27.12
C ARG A 230 2.16 11.64 -26.85
N ALA A 231 1.61 12.64 -26.17
CA ALA A 231 2.32 13.84 -25.74
C ALA A 231 2.26 14.02 -24.21
N VAL A 232 3.09 14.93 -23.70
CA VAL A 232 3.17 15.28 -22.29
C VAL A 232 2.57 16.66 -22.05
N PHE A 233 1.74 16.74 -21.02
CA PHE A 233 1.00 17.94 -20.65
C PHE A 233 1.15 18.24 -19.16
N ALA A 234 1.08 19.52 -18.80
CA ALA A 234 1.15 19.98 -17.42
C ALA A 234 -0.06 20.86 -17.07
N ARG A 235 -0.44 20.82 -15.79
CA ARG A 235 -1.38 21.74 -15.16
C ARG A 235 -0.84 22.16 -13.81
N THR A 236 -1.23 23.33 -13.33
CA THR A 236 -0.82 23.85 -12.02
C THR A 236 -2.02 24.16 -11.13
N SER A 237 -1.82 24.10 -9.82
CA SER A 237 -2.80 24.46 -8.79
C SER A 237 -2.15 25.29 -7.69
N ASN A 238 -2.89 26.28 -7.17
CA ASN A 238 -2.48 27.11 -6.02
C ASN A 238 -3.42 26.92 -4.81
N ASP A 239 -4.27 25.88 -4.82
CA ASP A 239 -5.32 25.66 -3.82
C ASP A 239 -5.39 24.20 -3.34
N GLY A 240 -4.24 23.52 -3.34
CA GLY A 240 -4.15 22.12 -2.89
C GLY A 240 -4.72 21.11 -3.90
N GLY A 241 -4.76 21.45 -5.18
CA GLY A 241 -5.25 20.57 -6.24
C GLY A 241 -6.76 20.57 -6.41
N LYS A 242 -7.48 21.50 -5.77
CA LYS A 242 -8.94 21.65 -5.90
C LYS A 242 -9.33 22.23 -7.25
N THR A 243 -8.55 23.17 -7.76
CA THR A 243 -8.69 23.71 -9.11
C THR A 243 -7.37 23.68 -9.87
N TRP A 244 -7.46 23.52 -11.19
CA TRP A 244 -6.31 23.38 -12.08
C TRP A 244 -6.37 24.35 -13.24
N THR A 245 -5.22 24.94 -13.59
CA THR A 245 -5.09 25.82 -14.76
C THR A 245 -5.43 25.09 -16.07
N ALA A 246 -5.55 25.84 -17.17
CA ALA A 246 -5.56 25.25 -18.50
C ALA A 246 -4.29 24.40 -18.74
N GLU A 247 -4.45 23.39 -19.60
CA GLU A 247 -3.38 22.48 -20.00
C GLU A 247 -2.29 23.23 -20.78
N THR A 248 -1.02 22.92 -20.49
CA THR A 248 0.13 23.37 -21.29
C THR A 248 0.91 22.18 -21.81
N THR A 249 1.32 22.21 -23.08
CA THR A 249 2.17 21.17 -23.67
C THR A 249 3.60 21.29 -23.14
N VAL A 250 4.14 20.19 -22.63
CA VAL A 250 5.54 20.08 -22.19
C VAL A 250 6.42 19.50 -23.29
N ALA A 251 5.96 18.40 -23.89
CA ALA A 251 6.64 17.70 -24.98
C ALA A 251 5.59 17.14 -25.95
N ASN A 252 5.83 17.31 -27.25
CA ASN A 252 5.04 16.71 -28.32
C ASN A 252 5.88 16.58 -29.59
N THR A 253 6.93 15.75 -29.54
CA THR A 253 7.85 15.57 -30.68
C THR A 253 7.20 14.74 -31.79
N PRO A 254 7.04 15.26 -33.03
CA PRO A 254 6.41 14.50 -34.10
C PRO A 254 7.15 13.19 -34.43
N GLY A 255 6.40 12.10 -34.51
CA GLY A 255 6.88 10.74 -34.78
C GLY A 255 7.30 9.96 -33.54
N ASP A 256 7.26 10.57 -32.35
CA ASP A 256 7.70 9.97 -31.09
C ASP A 256 6.54 9.91 -30.08
N GLY A 257 6.45 8.84 -29.30
CA GLY A 257 5.61 8.79 -28.10
C GLY A 257 6.36 9.26 -26.86
N GLU A 258 5.75 10.14 -26.07
CA GLU A 258 6.41 10.77 -24.92
C GLU A 258 5.69 10.48 -23.59
N VAL A 259 6.43 9.86 -22.66
CA VAL A 259 5.92 9.39 -21.36
C VAL A 259 6.65 10.09 -20.22
N THR A 260 5.92 10.73 -19.31
CA THR A 260 6.49 11.17 -18.02
C THR A 260 6.88 9.97 -17.17
N VAL A 261 8.12 9.95 -16.68
CA VAL A 261 8.66 8.80 -15.93
C VAL A 261 9.17 9.15 -14.56
N ALA A 262 9.54 10.42 -14.31
CA ALA A 262 10.05 10.85 -13.02
C ALA A 262 10.09 12.37 -12.87
N LYS A 263 10.18 12.80 -11.62
CA LYS A 263 10.27 14.20 -11.22
C LYS A 263 11.29 14.42 -10.09
N GLY A 264 11.61 15.67 -9.83
CA GLY A 264 12.25 16.08 -8.58
C GLY A 264 12.57 17.56 -8.61
N LEU A 265 13.48 18.00 -7.73
CA LEU A 265 13.89 19.40 -7.64
C LEU A 265 15.39 19.52 -7.88
N ASP A 266 15.79 20.64 -8.51
CA ASP A 266 17.18 21.07 -8.54
C ASP A 266 17.56 21.87 -7.29
N SER A 267 18.83 22.32 -7.20
CA SER A 267 19.34 23.08 -6.05
C SER A 267 18.62 24.42 -5.81
N THR A 268 17.90 24.95 -6.81
CA THR A 268 17.14 26.21 -6.73
C THR A 268 15.67 26.03 -6.39
N GLY A 269 15.21 24.77 -6.25
CA GLY A 269 13.80 24.44 -6.06
C GLY A 269 12.99 24.47 -7.36
N ALA A 270 13.63 24.51 -8.52
CA ALA A 270 12.96 24.36 -9.80
C ALA A 270 12.65 22.88 -10.03
N MET A 271 11.50 22.61 -10.64
CA MET A 271 11.10 21.24 -10.96
C MET A 271 11.94 20.71 -12.13
N LEU A 272 12.44 19.50 -11.94
CA LEU A 272 13.01 18.62 -12.95
C LEU A 272 11.99 17.54 -13.31
N LEU A 273 11.91 17.18 -14.60
CA LEU A 273 10.99 16.18 -15.13
C LEU A 273 11.68 15.32 -16.18
N TRP A 274 11.79 14.03 -15.92
CA TRP A 274 12.21 13.06 -16.93
C TRP A 274 11.03 12.67 -17.83
N VAL A 275 11.25 12.79 -19.13
CA VAL A 275 10.35 12.33 -20.18
C VAL A 275 11.07 11.27 -21.02
N ARG A 276 10.51 10.07 -21.07
CA ARG A 276 10.93 9.02 -21.98
C ARG A 276 10.31 9.29 -23.35
N ARG A 277 11.14 9.46 -24.38
CA ARG A 277 10.74 9.75 -25.75
C ARG A 277 11.12 8.58 -26.67
N ILE A 278 10.12 7.93 -27.25
CA ILE A 278 10.29 6.71 -28.05
C ILE A 278 9.74 6.93 -29.46
N GLY A 279 10.63 6.94 -30.44
CA GLY A 279 10.30 6.83 -31.86
C GLY A 279 11.34 6.00 -32.58
N LYS A 280 12.06 6.59 -33.55
CA LYS A 280 13.21 5.92 -34.19
C LYS A 280 14.37 5.70 -33.21
N GLN A 281 14.46 6.56 -32.20
CA GLN A 281 15.41 6.47 -31.10
C GLN A 281 14.64 6.31 -29.79
N TRP A 282 15.32 5.80 -28.77
CA TRP A 282 14.80 5.74 -27.41
C TRP A 282 15.62 6.68 -26.54
N ASN A 283 15.08 7.84 -26.24
CA ASN A 283 15.77 8.88 -25.49
C ASN A 283 15.10 9.11 -24.13
N HIS A 284 15.87 9.67 -23.19
CA HIS A 284 15.37 10.20 -21.93
C HIS A 284 15.73 11.67 -21.89
N ASP A 285 14.72 12.53 -22.01
CA ASP A 285 14.88 13.98 -22.03
C ASP A 285 14.57 14.52 -20.62
N LEU A 286 15.46 15.36 -20.07
CA LEU A 286 15.22 16.07 -18.82
C LEU A 286 14.70 17.47 -19.13
N TYR A 287 13.54 17.80 -18.60
CA TYR A 287 12.94 19.12 -18.65
C TYR A 287 13.06 19.82 -17.31
N ARG A 288 13.16 21.15 -17.34
CA ARG A 288 13.22 22.02 -16.17
C ARG A 288 12.15 23.13 -16.25
N THR A 289 11.52 23.45 -15.13
CA THR A 289 10.58 24.58 -15.01
C THR A 289 10.68 25.25 -13.64
N THR A 290 10.40 26.55 -13.60
CA THR A 290 10.31 27.35 -12.35
C THR A 290 8.90 27.82 -12.04
N ASP A 291 7.96 27.63 -12.97
CA ASP A 291 6.59 28.14 -12.86
C ASP A 291 5.52 27.05 -13.05
N GLY A 292 5.90 25.87 -13.54
CA GLY A 292 5.01 24.76 -13.88
C GLY A 292 4.30 24.93 -15.23
N VAL A 293 4.65 25.95 -16.01
CA VAL A 293 4.03 26.30 -17.29
C VAL A 293 5.06 26.24 -18.41
N LYS A 294 6.20 26.91 -18.26
CA LYS A 294 7.28 26.89 -19.25
C LYS A 294 8.31 25.83 -18.88
N PHE A 295 8.40 24.81 -19.72
CA PHE A 295 9.41 23.76 -19.59
C PHE A 295 10.51 23.94 -20.63
N THR A 296 11.76 23.77 -20.20
CA THR A 296 12.94 23.81 -21.08
C THR A 296 13.65 22.47 -20.99
N ARG A 297 13.91 21.81 -22.12
CA ARG A 297 14.75 20.61 -22.14
C ARG A 297 16.20 21.02 -21.82
N VAL A 298 16.75 20.49 -20.74
CA VAL A 298 18.10 20.81 -20.25
C VAL A 298 19.11 19.70 -20.55
N ALA A 299 18.67 18.46 -20.72
CA ALA A 299 19.56 17.35 -21.05
C ALA A 299 18.85 16.26 -21.89
N THR A 300 19.63 15.58 -22.73
CA THR A 300 19.30 14.30 -23.36
C THR A 300 20.58 13.45 -23.25
N PRO A 301 20.87 12.84 -22.10
CA PRO A 301 22.12 12.14 -21.89
C PRO A 301 22.24 10.93 -22.82
N GLU A 302 23.46 10.68 -23.31
CA GLU A 302 23.81 9.41 -23.94
C GLU A 302 24.08 8.38 -22.85
N LEU A 303 23.37 7.26 -22.88
CA LEU A 303 23.39 6.25 -21.83
C LEU A 303 24.01 4.97 -22.37
N THR A 304 24.95 4.39 -21.61
CA THR A 304 25.60 3.13 -21.98
C THR A 304 24.60 1.96 -21.93
N VAL A 305 23.76 1.94 -20.90
CA VAL A 305 22.65 1.00 -20.77
C VAL A 305 21.36 1.77 -20.99
N GLN A 306 20.60 1.41 -22.02
CA GLN A 306 19.31 2.05 -22.31
C GLN A 306 18.27 1.71 -21.23
N PRO A 307 17.85 2.66 -20.37
CA PRO A 307 16.85 2.36 -19.36
C PRO A 307 15.48 2.12 -19.97
N MET A 308 14.68 1.28 -19.32
CA MET A 308 13.24 1.28 -19.52
C MET A 308 12.67 2.60 -18.97
N GLN A 309 13.12 3.01 -17.78
CA GLN A 309 12.83 4.30 -17.16
C GLN A 309 13.98 4.76 -16.25
N ILE A 310 14.09 6.08 -16.10
CA ILE A 310 14.82 6.76 -15.03
C ILE A 310 13.75 7.26 -14.05
N THR A 311 14.00 7.11 -12.75
CA THR A 311 13.06 7.38 -11.65
C THR A 311 13.34 8.72 -10.97
N ASP A 312 12.52 9.06 -9.97
CA ASP A 312 12.53 10.37 -9.31
C ASP A 312 13.93 10.85 -8.90
N VAL A 313 14.14 12.16 -9.00
CA VAL A 313 15.37 12.85 -8.64
C VAL A 313 15.31 13.23 -7.16
N PHE A 314 16.31 12.84 -6.38
CA PHE A 314 16.46 13.22 -4.99
C PHE A 314 17.89 13.70 -4.71
N ALA A 315 18.06 14.58 -3.73
CA ALA A 315 19.36 15.10 -3.35
C ALA A 315 20.07 14.13 -2.38
N VAL A 316 21.36 13.88 -2.65
CA VAL A 316 22.26 13.15 -1.76
C VAL A 316 23.44 14.05 -1.44
N PRO A 317 23.63 14.47 -0.16
CA PRO A 317 24.77 15.30 0.23
C PRO A 317 26.10 14.72 -0.27
N THR A 318 27.01 15.60 -0.70
CA THR A 318 28.33 15.29 -1.30
C THR A 318 28.33 14.59 -2.67
N VAL A 319 27.19 14.02 -3.09
CA VAL A 319 27.03 13.40 -4.42
C VAL A 319 26.39 14.36 -5.41
N GLY A 320 25.33 15.07 -4.99
CA GLY A 320 24.53 15.94 -5.84
C GLY A 320 23.11 15.39 -6.02
N LEU A 321 22.55 15.55 -7.20
CA LEU A 321 21.29 14.92 -7.58
C LEU A 321 21.51 13.45 -7.91
N MET A 322 20.59 12.60 -7.49
CA MET A 322 20.57 11.17 -7.79
C MET A 322 19.19 10.75 -8.31
N SER A 323 19.18 9.88 -9.30
CA SER A 323 18.01 9.10 -9.71
C SER A 323 18.39 7.63 -9.74
N LEU A 324 17.41 6.74 -9.59
CA LEU A 324 17.58 5.32 -9.88
C LEU A 324 17.08 5.01 -11.29
N TRP A 325 17.55 3.93 -11.90
CA TRP A 325 17.09 3.49 -13.22
C TRP A 325 17.00 1.97 -13.27
N PHE A 326 16.18 1.46 -14.18
CA PHE A 326 16.11 0.04 -14.47
C PHE A 326 16.02 -0.19 -15.99
N ALA A 327 16.67 -1.24 -16.48
CA ALA A 327 16.73 -1.59 -17.89
C ALA A 327 16.45 -3.07 -18.11
N GLY A 328 15.81 -3.38 -19.23
CA GLY A 328 15.30 -4.72 -19.46
C GLY A 328 14.24 -4.83 -20.55
N ASN A 329 13.73 -6.05 -20.73
CA ASN A 329 12.77 -6.40 -21.79
C ASN A 329 11.56 -7.21 -21.27
N TYR A 330 11.41 -7.37 -19.96
CA TYR A 330 10.36 -8.20 -19.34
C TYR A 330 10.37 -9.68 -19.78
N SER A 331 11.48 -10.20 -20.31
CA SER A 331 11.66 -11.64 -20.48
C SER A 331 12.07 -12.29 -19.15
N ASP A 332 11.92 -13.61 -19.05
CA ASP A 332 12.38 -14.36 -17.88
C ASP A 332 13.90 -14.61 -17.88
N ASP A 333 14.58 -14.23 -18.97
CA ASP A 333 16.02 -14.37 -19.11
C ASP A 333 16.77 -13.44 -18.16
N ALA A 334 18.01 -13.84 -17.83
CA ALA A 334 18.97 -13.07 -17.05
C ALA A 334 19.54 -11.87 -17.83
N THR A 335 18.68 -10.93 -18.23
CA THR A 335 19.04 -9.76 -19.06
C THR A 335 18.67 -8.43 -18.40
N GLN A 336 18.04 -8.47 -17.23
CA GLN A 336 17.56 -7.27 -16.56
C GLN A 336 18.68 -6.63 -15.72
N SER A 337 18.60 -5.31 -15.52
CA SER A 337 19.58 -4.55 -14.74
C SER A 337 18.96 -3.32 -14.08
N TRP A 338 19.66 -2.75 -13.11
CA TRP A 338 19.30 -1.49 -12.48
C TRP A 338 20.54 -0.77 -11.94
N GLY A 339 20.40 0.51 -11.63
CA GLY A 339 21.45 1.27 -10.96
C GLY A 339 21.10 2.72 -10.69
N THR A 340 22.12 3.58 -10.65
CA THR A 340 22.01 5.00 -10.33
C THR A 340 22.39 5.89 -11.51
N MET A 341 21.82 7.09 -11.53
CA MET A 341 22.21 8.24 -12.33
C MET A 341 22.58 9.35 -11.34
N THR A 342 23.71 10.03 -11.52
CA THR A 342 24.11 11.16 -10.64
C THR A 342 24.49 12.41 -11.41
N SER A 343 24.18 13.58 -10.86
CA SER A 343 24.49 14.90 -11.44
C SER A 343 24.97 15.87 -10.36
N ARG A 344 25.96 16.71 -10.69
CA ARG A 344 26.52 17.76 -9.82
C ARG A 344 26.21 19.18 -10.30
N ASP A 345 25.51 19.31 -11.40
CA ASP A 345 25.28 20.54 -12.14
C ASP A 345 23.79 20.74 -12.46
N ASP A 346 22.93 20.44 -11.47
CA ASP A 346 21.47 20.60 -11.56
C ASP A 346 20.84 19.91 -12.77
N GLY A 347 21.35 18.72 -13.10
CA GLY A 347 20.80 17.84 -14.12
C GLY A 347 21.28 18.13 -15.54
N VAL A 348 22.26 19.03 -15.74
CA VAL A 348 22.81 19.31 -17.06
C VAL A 348 23.63 18.12 -17.58
N THR A 349 24.45 17.51 -16.73
CA THR A 349 25.20 16.29 -17.04
C THR A 349 24.88 15.17 -16.05
N TRP A 350 24.91 13.93 -16.54
CA TRP A 350 24.59 12.74 -15.74
C TRP A 350 25.62 11.64 -15.93
N THR A 351 25.99 10.99 -14.84
CA THR A 351 26.82 9.78 -14.82
C THR A 351 25.97 8.57 -14.51
N GLN A 352 25.94 7.59 -15.42
CA GLN A 352 25.26 6.31 -15.22
C GLN A 352 26.18 5.31 -14.52
N THR A 353 25.65 4.59 -13.53
CA THR A 353 26.35 3.49 -12.86
C THR A 353 25.40 2.31 -12.70
N THR A 354 25.81 1.14 -13.20
CA THR A 354 25.08 -0.13 -13.02
C THR A 354 25.42 -0.73 -11.66
N ILE A 355 24.40 -1.11 -10.89
CA ILE A 355 24.56 -1.73 -9.57
C ILE A 355 24.43 -3.24 -9.66
N GLU A 356 23.37 -3.75 -10.29
CA GLU A 356 23.22 -5.17 -10.63
C GLU A 356 22.87 -5.33 -12.12
N SER A 357 23.31 -6.43 -12.72
CA SER A 357 22.98 -6.83 -14.09
C SER A 357 22.86 -8.35 -14.19
N GLY A 358 22.26 -8.85 -15.26
CA GLY A 358 22.03 -10.29 -15.43
C GLY A 358 20.94 -10.82 -14.49
N LEU A 359 20.01 -9.95 -14.09
CA LEU A 359 18.88 -10.33 -13.25
C LEU A 359 17.81 -10.99 -14.10
N THR A 360 17.12 -11.98 -13.53
CA THR A 360 15.85 -12.48 -14.07
C THR A 360 14.72 -11.52 -13.69
N LYS A 361 13.58 -11.59 -14.37
CA LYS A 361 12.37 -10.83 -14.04
C LYS A 361 11.95 -10.93 -12.57
N ALA A 362 12.09 -12.13 -11.99
CA ALA A 362 11.76 -12.37 -10.58
C ALA A 362 12.65 -11.60 -9.59
N ASN A 363 13.84 -11.17 -10.02
CA ASN A 363 14.83 -10.46 -9.20
C ASN A 363 15.01 -9.01 -9.61
N TRP A 364 14.19 -8.51 -10.54
CA TRP A 364 14.38 -7.20 -11.16
C TRP A 364 13.61 -6.12 -10.40
N PRO A 365 14.29 -5.20 -9.69
CA PRO A 365 13.62 -4.06 -9.08
C PRO A 365 13.27 -3.03 -10.16
N THR A 366 11.98 -2.90 -10.46
CA THR A 366 11.46 -1.91 -11.41
C THR A 366 10.94 -0.68 -10.65
N GLU A 367 10.92 0.47 -11.34
CA GLU A 367 10.30 1.70 -10.86
C GLU A 367 10.62 2.07 -9.38
N PRO A 368 11.89 2.02 -8.93
CA PRO A 368 12.22 2.35 -7.54
C PRO A 368 11.93 3.82 -7.18
N SER A 369 11.48 4.05 -5.94
CA SER A 369 11.38 5.37 -5.33
C SER A 369 12.25 5.41 -4.08
N ALA A 370 13.00 6.50 -3.87
CA ALA A 370 14.05 6.58 -2.87
C ALA A 370 13.98 7.86 -2.02
N VAL A 371 14.46 7.77 -0.78
CA VAL A 371 14.65 8.89 0.14
C VAL A 371 16.05 8.83 0.76
N TYR A 372 16.64 9.99 0.98
CA TYR A 372 17.87 10.13 1.76
C TYR A 372 17.51 10.28 3.25
N LEU A 373 18.05 9.40 4.10
CA LEU A 373 17.73 9.33 5.54
C LEU A 373 18.77 10.03 6.42
N GLY A 374 19.79 10.67 5.84
CA GLY A 374 20.93 11.21 6.59
C GLY A 374 22.10 10.23 6.71
N ASP A 375 23.29 10.75 7.02
CA ASP A 375 24.51 9.97 7.32
C ASP A 375 24.88 8.90 6.28
N GLY A 376 24.66 9.23 5.00
CA GLY A 376 24.95 8.34 3.88
C GLY A 376 23.90 7.25 3.66
N ARG A 377 22.86 7.19 4.49
CA ARG A 377 21.78 6.22 4.38
C ARG A 377 20.78 6.63 3.30
N ILE A 378 20.50 5.72 2.38
CA ILE A 378 19.43 5.84 1.38
C ILE A 378 18.56 4.61 1.51
N LEU A 379 17.24 4.81 1.55
CA LEU A 379 16.25 3.74 1.48
C LEU A 379 15.40 3.94 0.24
N ALA A 380 15.25 2.88 -0.54
CA ALA A 380 14.34 2.83 -1.68
C ALA A 380 13.44 1.60 -1.60
N VAL A 381 12.23 1.75 -2.15
CA VAL A 381 11.29 0.65 -2.38
C VAL A 381 11.10 0.53 -3.88
N ALA A 382 11.12 -0.69 -4.42
CA ALA A 382 10.96 -0.95 -5.84
C ALA A 382 9.83 -1.94 -6.11
N ARG A 383 9.17 -1.75 -7.26
CA ARG A 383 8.14 -2.63 -7.78
C ARG A 383 8.73 -4.00 -8.13
N THR A 384 7.86 -5.01 -8.09
CA THR A 384 8.11 -6.36 -8.60
C THR A 384 7.21 -6.64 -9.81
N GLU A 385 7.72 -7.43 -10.76
CA GLU A 385 7.00 -7.85 -11.96
C GLU A 385 6.28 -9.20 -11.82
N ILE A 386 6.41 -9.83 -10.65
CA ILE A 386 5.73 -11.10 -10.33
C ILE A 386 5.00 -11.00 -9.00
N ALA A 387 4.18 -12.01 -8.67
CA ALA A 387 3.41 -12.04 -7.43
C ALA A 387 4.31 -12.33 -6.20
N GLN A 388 5.09 -11.33 -5.80
CA GLN A 388 5.96 -11.31 -4.62
C GLN A 388 5.82 -9.94 -3.94
N GLY A 389 6.53 -9.72 -2.83
CA GLY A 389 6.54 -8.39 -2.22
C GLY A 389 7.32 -7.37 -3.06
N GLN A 390 7.25 -6.10 -2.69
CA GLN A 390 8.19 -5.11 -3.22
C GLN A 390 9.63 -5.39 -2.78
N PHE A 391 10.61 -4.88 -3.52
CA PHE A 391 12.00 -4.89 -3.08
C PHE A 391 12.27 -3.69 -2.17
N GLN A 392 13.13 -3.88 -1.18
CA GLN A 392 13.80 -2.80 -0.45
C GLN A 392 15.26 -2.75 -0.91
N LEU A 393 15.72 -1.55 -1.28
CA LEU A 393 17.10 -1.28 -1.68
C LEU A 393 17.67 -0.29 -0.66
N ILE A 394 18.80 -0.63 -0.03
CA ILE A 394 19.45 0.25 0.94
C ILE A 394 20.89 0.53 0.57
N SER A 395 21.36 1.73 0.86
CA SER A 395 22.76 2.12 0.85
C SER A 395 23.12 2.78 2.18
N THR A 396 24.37 2.64 2.62
CA THR A 396 24.90 3.26 3.85
C THR A 396 26.13 4.15 3.59
N ASP A 397 26.45 4.36 2.32
CA ASP A 397 27.67 5.01 1.84
C ASP A 397 27.39 5.99 0.70
N TYR A 398 26.29 6.75 0.83
CA TYR A 398 25.87 7.79 -0.12
C TYR A 398 25.55 7.22 -1.52
N GLY A 399 25.13 5.96 -1.60
CA GLY A 399 24.75 5.28 -2.84
C GLY A 399 25.91 4.64 -3.57
N ALA A 400 27.10 4.52 -2.96
CA ALA A 400 28.24 3.85 -3.57
C ALA A 400 28.07 2.33 -3.63
N THR A 401 27.49 1.72 -2.60
CA THR A 401 27.10 0.31 -2.55
C THR A 401 25.65 0.15 -2.11
N TRP A 402 25.05 -0.97 -2.53
CA TRP A 402 23.64 -1.23 -2.30
C TRP A 402 23.39 -2.68 -1.90
N LYS A 403 22.37 -2.89 -1.06
CA LYS A 403 21.81 -4.19 -0.72
C LYS A 403 20.34 -4.22 -1.13
N ARG A 404 19.94 -5.26 -1.86
CA ARG A 404 18.54 -5.56 -2.21
C ARG A 404 17.98 -6.65 -1.32
N SER A 405 16.74 -6.51 -0.89
CA SER A 405 16.03 -7.51 -0.07
C SER A 405 14.53 -7.52 -0.37
N GLN A 406 13.87 -8.64 -0.07
CA GLN A 406 12.43 -8.81 -0.27
C GLN A 406 11.65 -8.26 0.93
N THR A 407 10.56 -7.52 0.67
CA THR A 407 9.68 -7.01 1.73
C THR A 407 8.45 -7.88 1.96
N ASN A 408 7.75 -7.64 3.08
CA ASN A 408 6.42 -8.16 3.37
C ASN A 408 5.26 -7.33 2.76
N ILE A 409 5.55 -6.41 1.81
CA ILE A 409 4.54 -5.60 1.12
C ILE A 409 3.94 -6.42 -0.04
N LEU A 410 2.98 -7.28 0.27
CA LEU A 410 2.35 -8.23 -0.68
C LEU A 410 1.05 -7.70 -1.31
N ASP A 411 0.52 -6.60 -0.81
CA ASP A 411 -0.73 -5.96 -1.25
C ASP A 411 -0.54 -5.08 -2.51
N VAL A 412 0.55 -5.29 -3.25
CA VAL A 412 0.84 -4.61 -4.51
C VAL A 412 0.67 -5.55 -5.70
N ARG A 413 0.32 -5.01 -6.86
CA ARG A 413 0.41 -5.70 -8.15
C ARG A 413 0.89 -4.71 -9.19
N ALA A 414 2.11 -4.87 -9.70
CA ALA A 414 2.66 -4.05 -10.79
C ALA A 414 2.43 -2.52 -10.61
N SER A 415 2.57 -2.02 -9.37
CA SER A 415 2.42 -0.60 -9.06
C SER A 415 3.74 -0.03 -8.59
N THR A 416 4.05 1.15 -9.13
CA THR A 416 5.12 2.03 -8.68
C THR A 416 4.88 2.44 -7.23
N PRO A 417 5.89 2.35 -6.34
CA PRO A 417 5.90 3.01 -5.04
C PRO A 417 6.25 4.50 -5.19
N SER A 418 5.84 5.31 -4.22
CA SER A 418 6.29 6.69 -4.05
C SER A 418 6.55 6.96 -2.58
N LEU A 419 7.78 7.37 -2.25
CA LEU A 419 8.23 7.59 -0.89
C LEU A 419 8.27 9.08 -0.54
N ILE A 420 7.82 9.42 0.67
CA ILE A 420 7.98 10.73 1.30
C ILE A 420 8.57 10.54 2.69
N LEU A 421 9.74 11.10 2.94
CA LEU A 421 10.27 11.26 4.29
C LEU A 421 9.76 12.60 4.84
N ASP A 422 8.90 12.54 5.84
CA ASP A 422 8.42 13.73 6.52
C ASP A 422 9.53 14.31 7.40
N ALA A 423 9.90 15.56 7.14
CA ALA A 423 11.01 16.22 7.82
C ALA A 423 10.68 16.62 9.27
N GLU A 424 9.40 16.82 9.60
CA GLU A 424 8.96 17.24 10.94
C GLU A 424 8.90 16.05 11.90
N THR A 425 8.31 14.94 11.47
CA THR A 425 8.12 13.75 12.30
C THR A 425 9.20 12.69 12.11
N GLY A 426 10.00 12.77 11.04
CA GLY A 426 10.97 11.74 10.64
C GLY A 426 10.32 10.44 10.15
N LEU A 427 9.01 10.44 9.88
CA LEU A 427 8.29 9.24 9.46
C LEU A 427 8.33 9.10 7.94
N LEU A 428 8.42 7.87 7.47
CA LEU A 428 8.41 7.53 6.07
C LEU A 428 7.01 7.08 5.64
N SER A 429 6.46 7.74 4.62
CA SER A 429 5.25 7.30 3.91
C SER A 429 5.63 6.58 2.62
N ASN A 430 5.04 5.39 2.39
CA ASN A 430 5.09 4.68 1.11
C ASN A 430 3.69 4.62 0.50
N TYR A 431 3.51 5.28 -0.65
CA TYR A 431 2.28 5.31 -1.43
C TYR A 431 2.35 4.37 -2.62
N TYR A 432 1.27 3.64 -2.89
CA TYR A 432 1.15 2.79 -4.09
C TYR A 432 -0.32 2.48 -4.36
N TYR A 433 -0.61 2.02 -5.59
CA TYR A 433 -1.97 1.67 -5.99
C TYR A 433 -2.15 0.14 -6.00
N GLU A 434 -3.18 -0.36 -5.31
CA GLU A 434 -3.57 -1.76 -5.41
C GLU A 434 -4.44 -1.97 -6.66
N ARG A 435 -3.76 -2.16 -7.79
CA ARG A 435 -4.38 -2.50 -9.09
C ARG A 435 -5.26 -3.74 -8.96
N GLY A 436 -6.45 -3.71 -9.58
CA GLY A 436 -7.44 -4.78 -9.47
C GLY A 436 -8.46 -4.58 -8.35
N ARG A 437 -8.12 -3.77 -7.34
CA ARG A 437 -9.03 -3.39 -6.25
C ARG A 437 -9.39 -1.91 -6.26
N GLY A 438 -8.60 -1.08 -6.95
CA GLY A 438 -8.91 0.34 -7.10
C GLY A 438 -8.62 1.16 -5.85
N ILE A 439 -7.63 0.75 -5.05
CA ILE A 439 -7.33 1.36 -3.77
C ILE A 439 -5.97 2.06 -3.84
N LEU A 440 -5.93 3.36 -3.58
CA LEU A 440 -4.69 4.05 -3.27
C LEU A 440 -4.34 3.76 -1.80
N ARG A 441 -3.14 3.26 -1.56
CA ARG A 441 -2.67 2.81 -0.25
C ARG A 441 -1.52 3.67 0.26
N ARG A 442 -1.43 3.78 1.58
CA ARG A 442 -0.31 4.37 2.32
C ARG A 442 0.19 3.40 3.39
N ARG A 443 1.50 3.27 3.54
CA ARG A 443 2.15 2.73 4.75
C ARG A 443 2.94 3.84 5.40
N VAL A 444 2.88 3.93 6.73
CA VAL A 444 3.62 4.93 7.52
C VAL A 444 4.51 4.19 8.49
N VAL A 445 5.80 4.50 8.51
CA VAL A 445 6.77 3.77 9.34
C VAL A 445 7.89 4.68 9.84
N ASP A 446 8.47 4.34 10.98
CA ASP A 446 9.79 4.86 11.36
C ASP A 446 10.85 4.16 10.47
N PRO A 447 11.60 4.90 9.63
CA PRO A 447 12.55 4.27 8.71
C PRO A 447 13.59 3.39 9.42
N ASP A 448 13.99 3.71 10.65
CA ASP A 448 14.96 2.88 11.41
C ASP A 448 14.39 1.51 11.76
N SER A 449 13.06 1.37 11.87
CA SER A 449 12.42 0.10 12.18
C SER A 449 12.40 -0.89 11.01
N VAL A 450 12.60 -0.42 9.77
CA VAL A 450 12.57 -1.24 8.55
C VAL A 450 13.88 -1.28 7.80
N PHE A 451 14.81 -0.35 8.04
CA PHE A 451 16.04 -0.19 7.26
C PHE A 451 16.83 -1.50 7.13
N ASP A 452 17.07 -2.19 8.25
CA ASP A 452 17.72 -3.51 8.29
C ASP A 452 16.73 -4.68 8.48
N HIS A 453 15.42 -4.37 8.51
CA HIS A 453 14.34 -5.31 8.76
C HIS A 453 13.25 -5.22 7.67
N PRO A 454 13.55 -5.65 6.43
CA PRO A 454 12.65 -5.47 5.29
C PRO A 454 11.31 -6.22 5.41
N LEU A 455 11.17 -7.13 6.37
CA LEU A 455 9.91 -7.83 6.68
C LEU A 455 9.08 -7.14 7.77
N ALA A 456 9.54 -6.01 8.30
CA ALA A 456 8.88 -5.27 9.37
C ALA A 456 7.99 -4.12 8.87
N TRP A 457 7.66 -4.05 7.57
CA TRP A 457 6.77 -2.99 7.10
C TRP A 457 5.38 -3.14 7.73
N PRO A 458 4.80 -2.05 8.24
CA PRO A 458 3.50 -2.09 8.90
C PRO A 458 2.38 -2.18 7.88
N ALA A 459 1.21 -2.68 8.30
CA ALA A 459 0.02 -2.76 7.45
C ALA A 459 -0.30 -1.42 6.77
N SER A 460 -0.83 -1.49 5.54
CA SER A 460 -1.27 -0.30 4.80
C SER A 460 -2.63 0.18 5.26
N GLU A 461 -2.92 1.46 5.02
CA GLU A 461 -4.26 2.03 5.06
C GLU A 461 -4.69 2.44 3.65
N ALA A 462 -6.00 2.37 3.39
CA ALA A 462 -6.59 2.94 2.19
C ALA A 462 -6.75 4.45 2.39
N VAL A 463 -6.34 5.24 1.40
CA VAL A 463 -6.41 6.71 1.45
C VAL A 463 -7.31 7.31 0.37
N ALA A 464 -7.56 6.56 -0.71
CA ALA A 464 -8.57 6.89 -1.72
C ALA A 464 -9.03 5.62 -2.47
N ILE A 465 -10.21 5.70 -3.09
CA ILE A 465 -10.76 4.68 -3.99
C ILE A 465 -10.91 5.27 -5.39
N ALA A 466 -10.62 4.47 -6.41
CA ALA A 466 -10.84 4.79 -7.82
C ALA A 466 -11.01 3.50 -8.65
N SER A 467 -10.77 3.55 -9.96
CA SER A 467 -11.06 2.43 -10.86
C SER A 467 -10.30 1.14 -10.48
N PRO A 468 -10.98 -0.02 -10.42
CA PRO A 468 -10.36 -1.31 -10.17
C PRO A 468 -9.70 -1.92 -11.42
N VAL A 469 -9.83 -1.29 -12.60
CA VAL A 469 -9.27 -1.84 -13.85
C VAL A 469 -7.75 -1.96 -13.72
N THR A 470 -7.25 -3.20 -13.82
CA THR A 470 -5.89 -3.54 -13.38
C THR A 470 -4.82 -2.71 -14.11
N TRP A 471 -4.89 -2.60 -15.43
CA TRP A 471 -3.83 -1.94 -16.21
C TRP A 471 -4.10 -0.46 -16.47
N ASP A 472 -5.35 -0.02 -16.37
CA ASP A 472 -5.79 1.33 -16.70
C ASP A 472 -5.96 2.24 -15.47
N SER A 473 -5.28 1.88 -14.37
CA SER A 473 -5.23 2.66 -13.14
C SER A 473 -3.92 2.47 -12.38
N GLY A 474 -3.44 3.48 -11.65
CA GLY A 474 -2.31 3.40 -10.73
C GLY A 474 -1.22 4.45 -10.95
N ASN A 475 0.04 4.03 -10.88
CA ASN A 475 1.24 4.88 -10.98
C ASN A 475 1.17 6.10 -10.03
N ALA A 476 0.98 5.79 -8.74
CA ALA A 476 0.93 6.80 -7.70
C ALA A 476 2.28 7.53 -7.59
N ASN A 477 2.25 8.86 -7.54
CA ASN A 477 3.42 9.71 -7.36
C ASN A 477 3.07 10.83 -6.38
N ALA A 478 3.97 11.13 -5.43
CA ALA A 478 3.67 12.02 -4.30
C ALA A 478 4.62 13.23 -4.21
N THR A 479 4.12 14.30 -3.61
CA THR A 479 4.88 15.48 -3.19
C THR A 479 4.29 16.07 -1.90
N VAL A 480 4.92 17.11 -1.36
CA VAL A 480 4.55 17.74 -0.07
C VAL A 480 4.44 19.25 -0.24
N ILE A 481 3.42 19.84 0.38
CA ILE A 481 3.36 21.28 0.67
C ILE A 481 2.95 21.43 2.12
N GLY A 482 3.77 22.11 2.93
CA GLY A 482 3.51 22.26 4.35
C GLY A 482 3.36 20.90 5.05
N SER A 483 2.25 20.72 5.77
CA SER A 483 1.91 19.49 6.50
C SER A 483 1.03 18.52 5.69
N ASP A 484 0.91 18.71 4.37
CA ASP A 484 0.04 17.92 3.53
C ASP A 484 0.84 17.22 2.42
N HIS A 485 0.51 15.96 2.21
CA HIS A 485 0.97 15.14 1.10
C HIS A 485 -0.05 15.18 -0.03
N TYR A 486 0.44 15.34 -1.26
CA TYR A 486 -0.38 15.32 -2.47
C TYR A 486 0.03 14.14 -3.33
N VAL A 487 -0.91 13.24 -3.62
CA VAL A 487 -0.63 11.98 -4.33
C VAL A 487 -1.43 11.94 -5.61
N ALA A 488 -0.74 12.05 -6.74
CA ALA A 488 -1.34 11.93 -8.07
C ALA A 488 -1.31 10.48 -8.56
N PHE A 489 -2.35 10.07 -9.27
CA PHE A 489 -2.49 8.75 -9.87
C PHE A 489 -3.47 8.81 -11.04
N TYR A 490 -3.43 7.82 -11.93
CA TYR A 490 -4.41 7.71 -13.02
C TYR A 490 -5.44 6.61 -12.74
N SER A 491 -6.62 6.75 -13.31
CA SER A 491 -7.76 5.86 -13.07
C SER A 491 -8.75 5.91 -14.23
N GLY A 492 -9.23 4.76 -14.68
CA GLY A 492 -10.29 4.66 -15.69
C GLY A 492 -10.28 3.31 -16.40
N GLU A 493 -10.66 3.31 -17.68
CA GLU A 493 -10.64 2.15 -18.58
C GLU A 493 -10.27 2.63 -19.98
N ALA A 494 -9.40 1.91 -20.69
CA ALA A 494 -9.06 2.30 -22.06
C ALA A 494 -10.33 2.39 -22.96
N PRO A 495 -10.44 3.41 -23.84
CA PRO A 495 -9.41 4.39 -24.18
C PRO A 495 -9.37 5.63 -23.28
N ASP A 496 -10.31 5.79 -22.34
CA ASP A 496 -10.51 7.02 -21.56
C ASP A 496 -10.15 6.81 -20.08
N THR A 497 -9.01 7.38 -19.68
CA THR A 497 -8.58 7.41 -18.27
C THR A 497 -8.48 8.84 -17.78
N SER A 498 -8.59 9.05 -16.47
CA SER A 498 -8.43 10.35 -15.81
C SER A 498 -7.17 10.40 -14.96
N VAL A 499 -6.66 11.60 -14.70
CA VAL A 499 -5.62 11.88 -13.70
C VAL A 499 -6.25 12.57 -12.50
N LEU A 500 -5.98 12.03 -11.32
CA LEU A 500 -6.56 12.44 -10.05
C LEU A 500 -5.43 12.81 -9.07
N VAL A 501 -5.77 13.60 -8.05
CA VAL A 501 -4.89 13.90 -6.90
C VAL A 501 -5.65 13.73 -5.59
N SER A 502 -5.01 13.13 -4.59
CA SER A 502 -5.51 13.11 -3.21
C SER A 502 -4.66 14.02 -2.33
N GLU A 503 -5.31 14.90 -1.57
CA GLU A 503 -4.72 15.70 -0.50
C GLU A 503 -4.86 14.93 0.83
N LEU A 504 -3.75 14.71 1.53
CA LEU A 504 -3.70 13.89 2.73
C LEU A 504 -2.84 14.58 3.79
N PRO A 505 -3.24 14.59 5.07
CA PRO A 505 -2.37 15.09 6.11
C PRO A 505 -1.10 14.23 6.20
N ALA A 506 0.03 14.88 6.48
CA ALA A 506 1.29 14.24 6.82
C ALA A 506 1.11 13.26 7.98
N PRO A 507 1.93 12.19 8.03
CA PRO A 507 1.87 11.22 9.11
C PRO A 507 2.19 11.87 10.46
N THR A 508 1.46 11.48 11.51
CA THR A 508 1.74 11.91 12.88
C THR A 508 2.35 10.77 13.69
N ALA A 509 2.91 11.05 14.87
CA ALA A 509 3.44 10.03 15.78
C ALA A 509 2.40 8.97 16.20
N SER A 510 1.08 9.25 16.12
CA SER A 510 0.06 8.22 16.32
C SER A 510 0.01 7.18 15.21
N ASN A 511 0.36 7.55 13.97
CA ASN A 511 0.37 6.64 12.81
C ASN A 511 1.45 5.55 12.93
N SER A 512 2.56 5.82 13.65
CA SER A 512 3.61 4.81 13.93
C SER A 512 3.32 3.92 15.14
N ARG A 513 2.37 4.30 16.01
CA ARG A 513 1.99 3.50 17.20
C ARG A 513 0.92 2.44 16.90
N SER A 514 0.13 2.61 15.83
CA SER A 514 -0.75 1.55 15.31
C SER A 514 0.02 0.35 14.73
N SER A 515 1.34 0.46 14.57
CA SER A 515 2.22 -0.59 14.02
C SER A 515 3.02 -1.41 15.04
N GLY A 516 2.64 -1.38 16.33
CA GLY A 516 3.22 -2.24 17.35
C GLY A 516 4.05 -1.47 18.36
N SER A 517 3.66 -1.58 19.63
CA SER A 517 4.38 -1.02 20.76
C SER A 517 5.74 -1.73 20.94
N ARG A 518 6.83 -0.96 20.94
CA ARG A 518 8.08 -1.38 21.61
C ARG A 518 7.77 -1.66 23.09
N PRO A 519 8.26 -2.77 23.68
CA PRO A 519 8.33 -2.88 25.13
C PRO A 519 9.29 -1.79 25.63
N GLY A 520 8.80 -0.90 26.48
CA GLY A 520 9.64 0.08 27.15
C GLY A 520 10.72 -0.64 27.97
N THR A 521 11.97 -0.23 27.77
CA THR A 521 13.03 -0.51 28.74
C THR A 521 12.93 0.57 29.80
N ASP A 522 12.30 0.25 30.92
CA ASP A 522 12.45 1.07 32.12
C ASP A 522 13.90 0.96 32.61
N PRO A 523 14.58 2.08 32.93
CA PRO A 523 15.88 2.04 33.57
C PRO A 523 15.69 1.54 35.01
N LYS A 524 16.40 0.47 35.36
CA LYS A 524 16.77 0.17 36.75
C LYS A 524 18.22 0.55 36.98
#